data_AF-A0A2V0Q6E3-F1
#
_entry.id   AF-A0A2V0Q6E3-F1
#
_cell.length_a   1.000
_cell.length_b   1.000
_cell.length_c   1.000
_cell.angle_alpha   90.00
_cell.angle_beta   90.00
_cell.angle_gamma   90.00
#
_symmetry.space_group_name_H-M   'P 1'
#
loop_
_entity.id
_entity.type
_entity.pdbx_description
1 polymer ?
#
loop_
_entity_poly.entity_id
_entity_poly.type
_entity_poly.pdbx_seq_one_letter_code
_entity_poly.pdbx_strand_id
1 'polypeptide(L)'
;MTRTQHFRACHLCEAICGLAIETVTEPGAAPQITSIKGYPLDTFSRGHICPKAVALQDIQNDPDRLRQPMLRTGDQWQPIEWQAAFDLVAERLYAIQQQHGQNAVAVYQGNPSVHNYGLMTHSNYFLGLLKTHNRFSATSVDQLPHHLTSFLMYGHGMLLPIPDIDHTDFMLILGGNPLASNGSIMTVPDVEKRLKAIQQRGGKLVVVDPRRS
;
A
#
# COMPACT_ATOMS: atom_id res chain seq x y z
N MET A 1 28.87 -13.41 -13.09
CA MET A 1 27.43 -13.11 -13.13
C MET A 1 26.74 -14.00 -12.11
N THR A 2 26.20 -13.44 -11.03
CA THR A 2 25.56 -14.20 -9.95
C THR A 2 24.06 -14.08 -10.08
N ARG A 3 23.35 -15.22 -10.13
CA ARG A 3 21.88 -15.25 -10.10
C ARG A 3 21.40 -15.50 -8.68
N THR A 4 20.41 -14.73 -8.23
CA THR A 4 19.82 -14.86 -6.91
C THR A 4 18.31 -14.81 -7.00
N GLN A 5 17.64 -15.72 -6.30
CA GLN A 5 16.18 -15.75 -6.18
C GLN A 5 15.77 -15.17 -4.83
N HIS A 6 14.80 -14.28 -4.84
CA HIS A 6 14.25 -13.59 -3.67
C HIS A 6 12.76 -13.90 -3.56
N PHE A 7 12.32 -14.34 -2.38
CA PHE A 7 10.89 -14.48 -2.08
C PHE A 7 10.42 -13.25 -1.32
N ARG A 8 9.40 -12.56 -1.83
CA ARG A 8 8.90 -11.29 -1.28
C ARG A 8 7.38 -11.23 -1.36
N ALA A 9 6.78 -10.52 -0.43
CA ALA A 9 5.41 -10.06 -0.56
C ALA A 9 5.32 -8.90 -1.56
N CYS A 10 4.33 -8.92 -2.45
CA CYS A 10 3.96 -7.74 -3.22
C CYS A 10 3.48 -6.64 -2.27
N HIS A 11 4.04 -5.43 -2.42
CA HIS A 11 3.78 -4.31 -1.52
C HIS A 11 2.94 -3.21 -2.16
N LEU A 12 2.23 -3.50 -3.26
CA LEU A 12 1.40 -2.50 -3.95
C LEU A 12 -0.05 -2.44 -3.46
N CYS A 13 -0.58 -3.54 -2.96
CA CYS A 13 -1.94 -3.62 -2.44
C CYS A 13 -2.03 -4.63 -1.31
N GLU A 14 -3.12 -4.54 -0.55
CA GLU A 14 -3.35 -5.33 0.66
C GLU A 14 -3.46 -6.84 0.42
N ALA A 15 -3.63 -7.31 -0.83
CA ALA A 15 -3.67 -8.74 -1.15
C ALA A 15 -2.34 -9.49 -0.91
N ILE A 16 -1.21 -8.78 -0.78
CA ILE A 16 0.08 -9.34 -0.33
C ILE A 16 0.51 -10.60 -1.12
N CYS A 17 0.30 -10.62 -2.45
CA CYS A 17 0.63 -11.80 -3.24
C CYS A 17 2.12 -12.18 -3.10
N GLY A 18 2.42 -13.46 -2.90
CA GLY A 18 3.79 -13.96 -2.84
C GLY A 18 4.48 -13.95 -4.20
N LEU A 19 5.68 -13.38 -4.23
CA LEU A 19 6.50 -13.22 -5.43
C LEU A 19 7.81 -14.02 -5.32
N ALA A 20 8.22 -14.61 -6.43
CA ALA A 20 9.57 -15.09 -6.68
C ALA A 20 10.24 -14.15 -7.68
N ILE A 21 11.23 -13.39 -7.21
CA ILE A 21 11.97 -12.38 -8.00
C ILE A 21 13.36 -12.92 -8.26
N GLU A 22 13.78 -12.96 -9.52
CA GLU A 22 15.14 -13.31 -9.89
C GLU A 22 15.93 -12.06 -10.24
N THR A 23 17.12 -11.95 -9.65
CA THR A 23 18.06 -10.89 -9.94
C THR A 23 19.37 -11.44 -10.45
N VAL A 24 20.03 -10.68 -11.31
CA VAL A 24 21.37 -10.96 -11.78
C VAL A 24 22.30 -9.80 -11.43
N THR A 25 23.45 -10.13 -10.85
CA THR A 25 24.49 -9.16 -10.50
C THR A 25 25.77 -9.46 -11.27
N GLU A 26 26.26 -8.46 -12.00
CA GLU A 26 27.59 -8.48 -12.62
C GLU A 26 28.64 -7.87 -11.67
N PRO A 27 29.93 -8.25 -11.78
CA PRO A 27 30.98 -7.67 -10.96
C PRO A 27 31.02 -6.14 -11.11
N GLY A 28 30.88 -5.41 -9.99
CA GLY A 28 30.89 -3.94 -9.99
C GLY A 28 29.57 -3.28 -10.41
N ALA A 29 28.51 -4.04 -10.71
CA ALA A 29 27.21 -3.52 -11.10
C ALA A 29 26.13 -3.72 -10.02
N ALA A 30 25.06 -2.92 -10.10
CA ALA A 30 23.88 -3.13 -9.26
C ALA A 30 23.08 -4.36 -9.72
N PRO A 31 22.34 -5.04 -8.81
CA PRO A 31 21.47 -6.15 -9.18
C PRO A 31 20.38 -5.70 -10.18
N GLN A 32 20.21 -6.46 -11.26
CA GLN A 32 19.17 -6.26 -12.25
C GLN A 32 18.08 -7.31 -12.10
N ILE A 33 16.82 -6.89 -12.12
CA ILE A 33 15.67 -7.81 -12.11
C ILE A 33 15.54 -8.44 -13.50
N THR A 34 15.49 -9.77 -13.56
CA THR A 34 15.31 -10.51 -14.82
C THR A 34 13.98 -11.22 -14.91
N SER A 35 13.29 -11.43 -13.78
CA SER A 35 12.02 -12.13 -13.73
C SER A 35 11.27 -11.79 -12.43
N ILE A 36 9.97 -11.57 -12.55
CA ILE A 36 9.02 -11.48 -11.43
C ILE A 36 7.89 -12.45 -11.71
N LYS A 37 7.73 -13.46 -10.86
CA LYS A 37 6.68 -14.48 -10.98
C LYS A 37 5.94 -14.65 -9.65
N GLY A 38 4.74 -15.21 -9.69
CA GLY A 38 4.07 -15.64 -8.48
C GLY A 38 4.78 -16.82 -7.84
N TYR A 39 4.88 -16.82 -6.51
CA TYR A 39 5.48 -17.92 -5.76
C TYR A 39 4.44 -19.04 -5.56
N PRO A 40 4.62 -20.25 -6.14
CA PRO A 40 3.59 -21.28 -6.10
C PRO A 40 3.26 -21.82 -4.69
N LEU A 41 4.21 -21.74 -3.76
CA LEU A 41 4.03 -22.23 -2.38
C LEU A 41 3.52 -21.14 -1.42
N ASP A 42 3.27 -19.93 -1.92
CA ASP A 42 2.60 -18.90 -1.14
C ASP A 42 1.15 -19.35 -0.85
N THR A 43 0.83 -19.58 0.42
CA THR A 43 -0.49 -20.12 0.80
C THR A 43 -1.63 -19.18 0.46
N PHE A 44 -1.35 -17.87 0.45
CA PHE A 44 -2.33 -16.84 0.23
C PHE A 44 -2.71 -16.71 -1.24
N SER A 45 -1.72 -16.49 -2.10
CA SER A 45 -1.91 -16.25 -3.53
C SER A 45 -1.79 -17.49 -4.41
N ARG A 46 -1.17 -18.59 -3.94
CA ARG A 46 -1.00 -19.85 -4.69
C ARG A 46 -0.39 -19.63 -6.07
N GLY A 47 0.60 -18.74 -6.14
CA GLY A 47 1.26 -18.35 -7.38
C GLY A 47 0.49 -17.34 -8.25
N HIS A 48 -0.67 -16.85 -7.82
CA HIS A 48 -1.37 -15.77 -8.51
C HIS A 48 -0.62 -14.44 -8.35
N ILE A 49 -0.45 -13.74 -9.47
CA ILE A 49 -0.04 -12.34 -9.51
C ILE A 49 -0.89 -11.57 -10.51
N CYS A 50 -1.02 -10.27 -10.32
CA CYS A 50 -1.71 -9.37 -11.23
C CYS A 50 -0.70 -8.50 -12.01
N PRO A 51 -1.12 -7.75 -13.04
CA PRO A 51 -0.22 -6.90 -13.84
C PRO A 51 0.59 -5.91 -13.01
N LYS A 52 0.06 -5.44 -11.87
CA LYS A 52 0.76 -4.56 -10.93
C LYS A 52 2.08 -5.16 -10.44
N ALA A 53 2.10 -6.47 -10.14
CA ALA A 53 3.30 -7.14 -9.67
C ALA A 53 4.37 -7.25 -10.75
N VAL A 54 3.97 -7.48 -12.01
CA VAL A 54 4.90 -7.55 -13.15
C VAL A 54 5.56 -6.18 -13.38
N ALA A 55 4.77 -5.10 -13.25
CA ALA A 55 5.24 -3.72 -13.39
C ALA A 55 6.12 -3.21 -12.24
N LEU A 56 6.40 -4.01 -11.20
CA LEU A 56 7.29 -3.60 -10.10
C LEU A 56 8.70 -3.24 -10.59
N GLN A 57 9.17 -3.90 -11.65
CA GLN A 57 10.46 -3.56 -12.26
C GLN A 57 10.45 -2.15 -12.87
N ASP A 58 9.31 -1.71 -13.41
CA ASP A 58 9.17 -0.41 -14.06
C ASP A 58 9.28 0.69 -13.02
N ILE A 59 8.65 0.52 -11.85
CA ILE A 59 8.76 1.43 -10.69
C ILE A 59 10.21 1.45 -10.16
N GLN A 60 10.84 0.29 -10.05
CA GLN A 60 12.21 0.18 -9.52
C GLN A 60 13.23 0.89 -10.42
N ASN A 61 13.05 0.77 -11.74
CA ASN A 61 13.96 1.24 -12.78
C ASN A 61 13.51 2.56 -13.43
N ASP A 62 12.45 3.18 -12.91
CA ASP A 62 11.93 4.45 -13.42
C ASP A 62 13.05 5.51 -13.45
N PRO A 63 13.32 6.13 -14.62
CA PRO A 63 14.37 7.13 -14.75
C PRO A 63 14.11 8.38 -13.89
N ASP A 64 12.84 8.68 -13.59
CA ASP A 64 12.42 9.85 -12.80
C ASP A 64 12.38 9.55 -11.30
N ARG A 65 12.72 8.32 -10.88
CA ARG A 65 12.76 7.96 -9.46
C ARG A 65 13.75 8.83 -8.70
N LEU A 66 13.25 9.58 -7.73
CA LEU A 66 14.07 10.39 -6.83
C LEU A 66 14.96 9.50 -5.93
N ARG A 67 16.26 9.83 -5.89
CA ARG A 67 17.29 9.11 -5.12
C ARG A 67 17.97 9.95 -4.05
N GLN A 68 17.66 11.25 -4.01
CA GLN A 68 18.19 12.22 -3.06
C GLN A 68 17.16 13.31 -2.78
N PRO A 69 17.28 14.04 -1.67
CA PRO A 69 16.41 15.18 -1.39
C PRO A 69 16.55 16.28 -2.44
N MET A 70 15.44 16.94 -2.72
CA MET A 70 15.37 18.05 -3.68
C MET A 70 14.84 19.30 -2.97
N LEU A 71 15.49 20.43 -3.18
CA LEU A 71 15.08 21.74 -2.69
C LEU A 71 14.54 22.57 -3.85
N ARG A 72 13.40 23.23 -3.65
CA ARG A 72 12.87 24.22 -4.60
C ARG A 72 13.43 25.61 -4.28
N THR A 73 14.08 26.22 -5.25
CA THR A 73 14.58 27.61 -5.20
C THR A 73 13.93 28.39 -6.33
N GLY A 74 12.97 29.27 -6.00
CA GLY A 74 12.10 29.89 -6.99
C GLY A 74 11.27 28.83 -7.74
N ASP A 75 11.47 28.72 -9.04
CA ASP A 75 10.78 27.75 -9.91
C ASP A 75 11.63 26.53 -10.29
N GLN A 76 12.84 26.41 -9.73
CA GLN A 76 13.76 25.31 -10.04
C GLN A 76 13.94 24.36 -8.85
N TRP A 77 14.11 23.08 -9.17
CA TRP A 77 14.48 22.05 -8.19
C TRP A 77 15.96 21.73 -8.30
N GLN A 78 16.65 21.71 -7.16
CA GLN A 78 18.06 21.37 -7.07
C GLN A 78 18.29 20.29 -6.01
N PRO A 79 19.18 19.31 -6.26
CA PRO A 79 19.51 18.31 -5.27
C PRO A 79 20.24 18.92 -4.07
N ILE A 80 20.00 18.38 -2.88
CA ILE A 80 20.70 18.75 -1.65
C ILE A 80 21.09 17.50 -0.85
N GLU A 81 22.12 17.63 -0.02
CA GLU A 81 22.56 16.56 0.88
C GLU A 81 21.51 16.27 1.97
N TRP A 82 21.46 15.01 2.41
CA TRP A 82 20.51 14.57 3.45
C TRP A 82 20.60 15.37 4.74
N GLN A 83 21.80 15.68 5.21
CA GLN A 83 21.98 16.45 6.45
C GLN A 83 21.36 17.85 6.32
N ALA A 84 21.64 18.55 5.20
CA ALA A 84 21.07 19.86 4.94
C ALA A 84 19.53 19.81 4.80
N ALA A 85 18.99 18.74 4.22
CA ALA A 85 17.54 18.54 4.13
C ALA A 85 16.90 18.38 5.52
N PHE A 86 17.51 17.58 6.40
CA PHE A 86 17.00 17.41 7.76
C PHE A 86 17.06 18.69 8.58
N ASP A 87 18.19 19.41 8.53
CA ASP A 87 18.37 20.66 9.25
C ASP A 87 17.32 21.71 8.81
N LEU A 88 17.14 21.85 7.49
CA LEU A 88 16.14 22.76 6.91
C LEU A 88 14.72 22.42 7.37
N VAL A 89 14.33 21.14 7.29
CA VAL A 89 12.97 20.72 7.67
C VAL A 89 12.75 20.93 9.17
N ALA A 90 13.73 20.58 10.01
CA ALA A 90 13.64 20.75 11.46
C ALA A 90 13.52 22.23 11.85
N GLU A 91 14.36 23.10 11.30
CA GLU A 91 14.34 24.54 11.56
C GLU A 91 12.99 25.16 11.15
N ARG A 92 12.50 24.82 9.95
CA ARG A 92 11.25 25.37 9.42
C ARG A 92 10.03 24.91 10.20
N LEU A 93 9.93 23.62 10.50
CA LEU A 93 8.83 23.09 11.31
C LEU A 93 8.81 23.73 12.69
N TYR A 94 9.97 23.85 13.34
CA TYR A 94 10.09 24.50 14.63
C TYR A 94 9.66 25.96 14.59
N ALA A 95 10.21 26.76 13.67
CA ALA A 95 9.89 28.18 13.54
C ALA A 95 8.39 28.42 13.29
N ILE A 96 7.77 27.64 12.39
CA ILE A 96 6.34 27.72 12.11
C ILE A 96 5.52 27.43 13.36
N GLN A 97 5.87 26.39 14.12
CA GLN A 97 5.14 26.04 15.34
C GLN A 97 5.35 27.04 16.47
N GLN A 98 6.52 27.67 16.58
CA GLN A 98 6.76 28.76 17.55
C GLN A 98 5.89 29.98 17.23
N GLN A 99 5.75 30.33 15.94
CA GLN A 99 5.02 31.52 15.52
C GLN A 99 3.49 31.31 15.50
N HIS A 100 3.03 30.11 15.12
CA HIS A 100 1.62 29.87 14.78
C HIS A 100 0.98 28.73 15.59
N GLY A 101 1.72 28.09 16.49
CA GLY A 101 1.27 26.98 17.32
C GLY A 101 1.35 25.62 16.64
N GLN A 102 1.08 24.56 17.42
CA GLN A 102 1.34 23.17 17.02
C GLN A 102 0.54 22.73 15.79
N ASN A 103 -0.71 23.21 15.64
CA ASN A 103 -1.61 22.87 14.54
C ASN A 103 -1.32 23.64 13.23
N ALA A 104 -0.31 24.52 13.19
CA ALA A 104 0.10 25.18 11.95
C ALA A 104 0.79 24.22 10.95
N VAL A 105 1.13 23.01 11.39
CA VAL A 105 1.68 21.94 10.56
C VAL A 105 0.63 20.84 10.41
N ALA A 106 0.55 20.23 9.23
CA ALA A 106 -0.28 19.07 8.96
C ALA A 106 0.55 17.94 8.34
N VAL A 107 0.07 16.71 8.49
CA VAL A 107 0.73 15.51 7.94
C VAL A 107 -0.29 14.73 7.13
N TYR A 108 0.12 14.32 5.93
CA TYR A 108 -0.59 13.35 5.12
C TYR A 108 0.26 12.08 4.97
N GLN A 109 -0.22 10.96 5.50
CA GLN A 109 0.43 9.66 5.36
C GLN A 109 -0.07 8.95 4.10
N GLY A 110 0.83 8.72 3.14
CA GLY A 110 0.54 7.99 1.90
C GLY A 110 0.25 6.50 2.11
N ASN A 111 -0.22 5.85 1.04
CA ASN A 111 -0.53 4.42 0.98
C ASN A 111 0.39 3.72 -0.06
N PRO A 112 0.88 2.49 0.19
CA PRO A 112 0.63 1.67 1.38
C PRO A 112 1.71 1.83 2.45
N SER A 113 1.32 2.29 3.65
CA SER A 113 2.21 2.35 4.82
C SER A 113 2.32 1.00 5.54
N VAL A 114 1.29 0.14 5.45
CA VAL A 114 1.21 -1.16 6.13
C VAL A 114 2.20 -2.21 5.59
N HIS A 115 2.82 -1.96 4.44
CA HIS A 115 3.86 -2.84 3.88
C HIS A 115 5.29 -2.32 4.15
N ASN A 116 5.42 -1.21 4.90
CA ASN A 116 6.70 -0.62 5.25
C ASN A 116 6.93 -0.72 6.75
N TYR A 117 7.79 -1.64 7.16
CA TYR A 117 8.09 -1.90 8.58
C TYR A 117 8.61 -0.66 9.31
N GLY A 118 9.43 0.16 8.64
CA GLY A 118 9.95 1.41 9.20
C GLY A 118 8.84 2.39 9.51
N LEU A 119 7.90 2.59 8.57
CA LEU A 119 6.72 3.42 8.81
C LEU A 119 5.84 2.82 9.92
N MET A 120 5.57 1.52 9.92
CA MET A 120 4.73 0.89 10.96
C MET A 120 5.29 1.07 12.37
N THR A 121 6.61 0.97 12.52
CA THR A 121 7.26 0.97 13.84
C THR A 121 7.73 2.36 14.28
N HIS A 122 8.08 3.27 13.37
CA HIS A 122 8.72 4.55 13.71
C HIS A 122 7.86 5.79 13.42
N SER A 123 6.89 5.71 12.48
CA SER A 123 6.15 6.91 12.04
C SER A 123 5.39 7.58 13.19
N ASN A 124 4.69 6.81 14.02
CA ASN A 124 3.90 7.35 15.11
C ASN A 124 4.75 8.06 16.17
N TYR A 125 5.99 7.63 16.39
CA TYR A 125 6.92 8.31 17.28
C TYR A 125 7.31 9.68 16.72
N PHE A 126 7.71 9.73 15.46
CA PHE A 126 8.07 10.99 14.80
C PHE A 126 6.86 11.95 14.72
N LEU A 127 5.73 11.48 14.21
CA LEU A 127 4.51 12.29 14.08
C LEU A 127 3.96 12.73 15.44
N GLY A 128 4.19 11.92 16.48
CA GLY A 128 3.89 12.24 17.87
C GLY A 128 4.62 13.47 18.40
N LEU A 129 5.84 13.74 17.90
CA LEU A 129 6.64 14.91 18.29
C LEU A 129 6.13 16.21 17.69
N LEU A 130 5.45 16.15 16.54
CA LEU A 130 4.83 17.34 15.92
C LEU A 130 3.68 17.89 16.75
N LYS A 131 3.06 17.07 17.61
CA LYS A 131 1.91 17.44 18.47
C LYS A 131 0.72 18.09 17.75
N THR A 132 0.68 18.02 16.41
CA THR A 132 -0.44 18.48 15.60
C THR A 132 -1.60 17.48 15.64
N HIS A 133 -2.81 18.02 15.70
CA HIS A 133 -4.07 17.29 15.49
C HIS A 133 -4.41 17.14 14.00
N ASN A 134 -3.75 17.89 13.12
CA ASN A 134 -3.98 17.86 11.67
C ASN A 134 -3.25 16.66 11.05
N ARG A 135 -3.85 15.47 11.22
CA ARG A 135 -3.31 14.20 10.72
C ARG A 135 -4.28 13.55 9.76
N PHE A 136 -3.80 13.31 8.55
CA PHE A 136 -4.58 12.74 7.46
C PHE A 136 -3.83 11.53 6.88
N SER A 137 -4.58 10.66 6.21
CA SER A 137 -4.01 9.56 5.43
C SER A 137 -4.96 9.19 4.30
N ALA A 138 -4.56 8.22 3.47
CA ALA A 138 -5.48 7.61 2.50
C ALA A 138 -6.79 7.10 3.16
N THR A 139 -6.71 6.59 4.40
CA THR A 139 -7.87 6.15 5.20
C THR A 139 -8.88 7.27 5.42
N SER A 140 -8.42 8.52 5.57
CA SER A 140 -9.30 9.69 5.78
C SER A 140 -10.28 9.91 4.63
N VAL A 141 -9.94 9.45 3.42
CA VAL A 141 -10.77 9.59 2.22
C VAL A 141 -11.59 8.31 1.96
N ASP A 142 -11.04 7.14 2.28
CA ASP A 142 -11.57 5.84 1.82
C ASP A 142 -12.28 5.03 2.93
N GLN A 143 -11.68 4.89 4.11
CA GLN A 143 -12.03 3.81 5.06
C GLN A 143 -12.73 4.29 6.34
N LEU A 144 -12.60 5.57 6.71
CA LEU A 144 -13.15 6.09 7.97
C LEU A 144 -14.67 5.84 8.16
N PRO A 145 -15.53 5.97 7.13
CA PRO A 145 -16.96 5.66 7.28
C PRO A 145 -17.21 4.20 7.69
N HIS A 146 -16.43 3.24 7.17
CA HIS A 146 -16.54 1.84 7.56
C HIS A 146 -16.12 1.64 9.02
N HIS A 147 -15.01 2.25 9.46
CA HIS A 147 -14.56 2.16 10.84
C HIS A 147 -15.58 2.77 11.81
N LEU A 148 -16.18 3.91 11.46
CA LEU A 148 -17.20 4.54 12.29
C LEU A 148 -18.44 3.64 12.41
N THR A 149 -18.91 3.09 11.28
CA THR A 149 -20.05 2.17 11.26
C THR A 149 -19.78 0.94 12.15
N SER A 150 -18.62 0.31 12.01
CA SER A 150 -18.22 -0.82 12.86
C SER A 150 -18.11 -0.45 14.34
N PHE A 151 -17.61 0.75 14.67
CA PHE A 151 -17.59 1.22 16.04
C PHE A 151 -18.99 1.38 16.63
N LEU A 152 -19.91 1.99 15.87
CA LEU A 152 -21.29 2.20 16.31
C LEU A 152 -22.06 0.88 16.47
N MET A 153 -21.80 -0.12 15.62
CA MET A 153 -22.49 -1.41 15.65
C MET A 153 -21.86 -2.42 16.63
N TYR A 154 -20.53 -2.46 16.72
CA TYR A 154 -19.79 -3.53 17.38
C TYR A 154 -18.87 -3.04 18.50
N GLY A 155 -18.85 -1.74 18.79
CA GLY A 155 -18.04 -1.14 19.86
C GLY A 155 -16.56 -0.94 19.52
N HIS A 156 -16.11 -1.32 18.31
CA HIS A 156 -14.72 -1.14 17.89
C HIS A 156 -14.59 -0.94 16.38
N GLY A 157 -13.82 0.07 15.95
CA GLY A 157 -13.77 0.46 14.53
C GLY A 157 -13.08 -0.55 13.61
N MET A 158 -12.23 -1.43 14.15
CA MET A 158 -11.59 -2.51 13.38
C MET A 158 -12.39 -3.82 13.37
N LEU A 159 -13.54 -3.90 14.04
CA LEU A 159 -14.42 -5.06 13.95
C LEU A 159 -15.26 -4.96 12.67
N LEU A 160 -14.57 -5.10 11.54
CA LEU A 160 -15.15 -5.08 10.21
C LEU A 160 -15.60 -6.50 9.83
N PRO A 161 -16.85 -6.71 9.41
CA PRO A 161 -17.29 -8.02 8.95
C PRO A 161 -16.62 -8.34 7.61
N ILE A 162 -15.62 -9.22 7.65
CA ILE A 162 -14.92 -9.68 6.44
C ILE A 162 -15.62 -10.92 5.90
N PRO A 163 -16.10 -10.90 4.65
CA PRO A 163 -16.78 -12.06 4.09
C PRO A 163 -15.78 -13.19 3.83
N ASP A 164 -16.15 -14.39 4.26
CA ASP A 164 -15.42 -15.60 3.93
C ASP A 164 -15.78 -16.06 2.50
N ILE A 165 -15.08 -15.49 1.53
CA ILE A 165 -15.30 -15.74 0.10
C ILE A 165 -15.15 -17.23 -0.27
N ASP A 166 -14.38 -18.02 0.48
CA ASP A 166 -14.15 -19.43 0.15
C ASP A 166 -15.28 -20.34 0.66
N HIS A 167 -16.01 -19.91 1.70
CA HIS A 167 -17.05 -20.72 2.33
C HIS A 167 -18.47 -20.17 2.19
N THR A 168 -18.67 -18.94 1.72
CA THR A 168 -20.01 -18.38 1.53
C THR A 168 -20.76 -19.01 0.34
N ASP A 169 -22.06 -19.25 0.48
CA ASP A 169 -22.94 -19.65 -0.62
C ASP A 169 -23.60 -18.44 -1.31
N PHE A 170 -23.47 -17.25 -0.73
CA PHE A 170 -24.04 -16.02 -1.27
C PHE A 170 -23.07 -14.86 -1.08
N MET A 171 -22.58 -14.30 -2.18
CA MET A 171 -21.71 -13.13 -2.18
C MET A 171 -22.45 -11.94 -2.79
N LEU A 172 -22.63 -10.89 -2.00
CA LEU A 172 -23.18 -9.61 -2.44
C LEU A 172 -22.07 -8.57 -2.46
N ILE A 173 -21.86 -7.95 -3.63
CA ILE A 173 -20.93 -6.85 -3.81
C ILE A 173 -21.73 -5.58 -4.08
N LEU A 174 -21.64 -4.61 -3.18
CA LEU A 174 -22.32 -3.30 -3.30
C LEU A 174 -21.29 -2.21 -3.61
N GLY A 175 -21.35 -1.62 -4.79
CA GLY A 175 -20.48 -0.51 -5.22
C GLY A 175 -18.98 -0.84 -5.22
N GLY A 176 -18.62 -2.12 -5.34
CA GLY A 176 -17.25 -2.60 -5.25
C GLY A 176 -16.81 -3.34 -6.50
N ASN A 177 -15.52 -3.21 -6.85
CA ASN A 177 -14.90 -3.98 -7.94
C ASN A 177 -13.62 -4.68 -7.45
N PRO A 178 -13.77 -5.83 -6.75
CA PRO A 178 -12.62 -6.54 -6.22
C PRO A 178 -11.74 -7.15 -7.32
N LEU A 179 -12.24 -7.38 -8.54
CA LEU A 179 -11.41 -7.82 -9.67
C LEU A 179 -10.30 -6.81 -10.00
N ALA A 180 -10.58 -5.51 -9.86
CA ALA A 180 -9.62 -4.45 -10.08
C ALA A 180 -8.76 -4.16 -8.83
N SER A 181 -9.40 -4.06 -7.66
CA SER A 181 -8.77 -3.61 -6.42
C SER A 181 -8.14 -4.73 -5.57
N ASN A 182 -8.43 -5.99 -5.87
CA ASN A 182 -8.09 -7.17 -5.05
C ASN A 182 -8.75 -7.18 -3.65
N GLY A 183 -9.85 -6.45 -3.47
CA GLY A 183 -10.68 -6.46 -2.27
C GLY A 183 -9.97 -5.94 -1.01
N SER A 184 -9.91 -4.61 -0.86
CA SER A 184 -9.38 -3.97 0.36
C SER A 184 -10.06 -4.52 1.60
N ILE A 185 -9.29 -4.67 2.68
CA ILE A 185 -9.65 -5.27 3.98
C ILE A 185 -9.90 -6.79 3.89
N MET A 186 -10.56 -7.27 2.84
CA MET A 186 -10.78 -8.69 2.58
C MET A 186 -9.47 -9.44 2.29
N THR A 187 -8.47 -8.76 1.73
CA THR A 187 -7.13 -9.30 1.46
C THR A 187 -7.24 -10.54 0.55
N VAL A 188 -7.62 -10.35 -0.72
CA VAL A 188 -8.03 -11.49 -1.59
C VAL A 188 -7.21 -11.54 -2.87
N PRO A 189 -6.08 -12.27 -2.88
CA PRO A 189 -5.43 -12.64 -4.12
C PRO A 189 -6.30 -13.64 -4.90
N ASP A 190 -6.13 -13.67 -6.23
CA ASP A 190 -6.85 -14.56 -7.15
C ASP A 190 -8.38 -14.46 -7.03
N VAL A 191 -8.87 -13.26 -6.75
CA VAL A 191 -10.29 -13.00 -6.45
C VAL A 191 -11.23 -13.45 -7.57
N GLU A 192 -10.82 -13.36 -8.82
CA GLU A 192 -11.60 -13.85 -9.96
C GLU A 192 -11.90 -15.35 -9.83
N LYS A 193 -10.89 -16.17 -9.54
CA LYS A 193 -11.09 -17.61 -9.37
C LYS A 193 -11.89 -17.92 -8.11
N ARG A 194 -11.68 -17.18 -7.03
CA ARG A 194 -12.44 -17.37 -5.77
C ARG A 194 -13.92 -17.04 -5.96
N LEU A 195 -14.24 -15.98 -6.71
CA LEU A 195 -15.63 -15.66 -7.10
C LEU A 195 -16.25 -16.74 -8.00
N LYS A 196 -15.51 -17.25 -9.00
CA LYS A 196 -15.95 -18.38 -9.84
C LYS A 196 -16.19 -19.64 -9.02
N ALA A 197 -15.37 -19.90 -7.99
CA ALA A 197 -15.52 -21.05 -7.11
C ALA A 197 -16.85 -21.04 -6.33
N ILE A 198 -17.38 -19.85 -6.00
CA ILE A 198 -18.72 -19.71 -5.40
C ILE A 198 -19.79 -20.28 -6.34
N GLN A 199 -19.76 -19.89 -7.60
CA GLN A 199 -20.73 -20.34 -8.60
C GLN A 199 -20.57 -21.83 -8.90
N GLN A 200 -19.34 -22.33 -8.95
CA GLN A 200 -19.04 -23.75 -9.19
C GLN A 200 -19.56 -24.67 -8.09
N ARG A 201 -19.56 -24.22 -6.83
CA ARG A 201 -20.15 -24.97 -5.70
C ARG A 201 -21.66 -24.77 -5.53
N GLY A 202 -22.33 -24.10 -6.49
CA GLY A 202 -23.79 -23.87 -6.48
C GLY A 202 -24.24 -22.60 -5.77
N GLY A 203 -23.30 -21.78 -5.29
CA GLY A 203 -23.58 -20.49 -4.67
C GLY A 203 -23.92 -19.39 -5.68
N LYS A 204 -24.28 -18.22 -5.16
CA LYS A 204 -24.73 -17.06 -5.94
C LYS A 204 -23.85 -15.84 -5.71
N LEU A 205 -23.43 -15.22 -6.81
CA LEU A 205 -22.74 -13.93 -6.83
C LEU A 205 -23.69 -12.86 -7.36
N VAL A 206 -23.90 -11.80 -6.58
CA VAL A 206 -24.72 -10.64 -6.96
C VAL A 206 -23.87 -9.39 -6.86
N VAL A 207 -23.87 -8.58 -7.92
CA VAL A 207 -23.18 -7.29 -7.96
C VAL A 207 -24.21 -6.20 -8.17
N VAL A 208 -24.18 -5.19 -7.29
CA VAL A 208 -24.97 -3.97 -7.40
C VAL A 208 -24.00 -2.82 -7.52
N ASP A 209 -23.75 -2.38 -8.75
CA ASP A 209 -22.84 -1.28 -9.06
C ASP A 209 -23.49 -0.39 -10.12
N PRO A 210 -23.46 0.95 -9.99
CA PRO A 210 -24.03 1.86 -10.99
C PRO A 210 -23.30 1.78 -12.34
N ARG A 211 -22.10 1.21 -12.38
CA ARG A 211 -21.31 0.96 -13.59
C ARG A 211 -21.21 -0.54 -13.84
N ARG A 212 -21.31 -0.95 -15.11
CA ARG A 212 -20.94 -2.31 -15.52
C ARG A 212 -19.43 -2.49 -15.30
N SER A 213 -19.09 -3.20 -14.23
CA SER A 213 -17.75 -3.31 -13.65
C SER A 213 -17.12 -4.66 -13.93
#